data_AF-A0A376DCH1-F1
#
_entry.id   AF-A0A376DCH1-F1
#
_cell.length_a   1.000
_cell.length_b   1.000
_cell.length_c   1.000
_cell.angle_alpha   90.00
_cell.angle_beta   90.00
_cell.angle_gamma   90.00
#
_symmetry.space_group_name_H-M   'P 1'
#
loop_
_entity.id
_entity.type
_entity.pdbx_description
1 polymer ?
#
loop_
_entity_poly.entity_id
_entity_poly.type
_entity_poly.pdbx_seq_one_letter_code
_entity_poly.pdbx_strand_id
1 'polypeptide(L)'
;MHDADRHQDHLAVYQASMVACRAIPQILGYETPSTWLSFMPQVFESVKEEYFSLKLTALKKHKSQSQRDYMRPERLRAVAQFRGQQVNSDLGEGFVIHKMIL
;
A
#
# COMPACT_ATOMS: atom_id res chain seq x y z
N MET A 1 -5.50 1.13 -0.95
CA MET A 1 -6.71 0.87 -0.15
C MET A 1 -7.46 -0.28 -0.81
N HIS A 2 -8.06 -1.13 0.01
CA HIS A 2 -8.90 -2.26 -0.41
C HIS A 2 -10.06 -2.41 0.58
N ASP A 3 -10.95 -3.38 0.35
CA ASP A 3 -12.16 -3.63 1.15
C ASP A 3 -11.94 -4.13 2.59
N ALA A 4 -10.75 -4.60 2.93
CA ALA A 4 -10.37 -5.02 4.27
C ALA A 4 -9.48 -3.95 4.96
N ASP A 5 -10.04 -2.75 5.07
CA ASP A 5 -9.48 -1.61 5.79
C ASP A 5 -10.42 -1.17 6.94
N ARG A 6 -9.86 -0.80 8.09
CA ARG A 6 -10.63 -0.34 9.26
C ARG A 6 -11.23 1.05 9.09
N HIS A 7 -10.67 1.87 8.22
CA HIS A 7 -11.08 3.26 8.07
C HIS A 7 -12.24 3.37 7.09
N GLN A 8 -13.39 3.88 7.56
CA GLN A 8 -14.61 3.98 6.74
C GLN A 8 -14.38 4.76 5.44
N ASP A 9 -13.63 5.88 5.50
CA ASP A 9 -13.32 6.65 4.29
C ASP A 9 -12.50 5.86 3.26
N HIS A 10 -11.58 4.98 3.71
CA HIS A 10 -10.83 4.13 2.78
C HIS A 10 -11.75 3.16 2.05
N LEU A 11 -12.73 2.59 2.76
CA LEU A 11 -13.75 1.71 2.17
C LEU A 11 -14.61 2.46 1.16
N ALA A 12 -15.10 3.65 1.53
CA ALA A 12 -15.90 4.49 0.64
C ALA A 12 -15.14 4.85 -0.65
N VAL A 13 -13.87 5.28 -0.53
CA VAL A 13 -13.02 5.61 -1.68
C VAL A 13 -12.74 4.37 -2.53
N TYR A 14 -12.48 3.22 -1.91
CA TYR A 14 -12.30 1.96 -2.64
C TYR A 14 -13.55 1.63 -3.46
N GLN A 15 -14.74 1.61 -2.86
CA GLN A 15 -15.98 1.27 -3.55
C GLN A 15 -16.30 2.26 -4.69
N ALA A 16 -16.15 3.56 -4.44
CA ALA A 16 -16.35 4.58 -5.47
C ALA A 16 -15.38 4.40 -6.65
N SER A 17 -14.12 4.09 -6.36
CA SER A 17 -13.10 3.83 -7.37
C SER A 17 -13.43 2.60 -8.22
N MET A 18 -13.98 1.53 -7.63
CA MET A 18 -14.34 0.32 -8.39
C MET A 18 -15.48 0.60 -9.38
N VAL A 19 -16.47 1.40 -8.98
CA VAL A 19 -17.58 1.80 -9.87
C VAL A 19 -17.06 2.72 -11.00
N ALA A 20 -16.24 3.70 -10.65
CA ALA A 20 -15.67 4.66 -11.61
C ALA A 20 -14.76 3.96 -12.62
N CYS A 21 -13.88 3.07 -12.15
CA CYS A 21 -12.87 2.40 -12.94
C CYS A 21 -13.34 1.06 -13.52
N ARG A 22 -14.65 0.77 -13.56
CA ARG A 22 -15.19 -0.53 -13.99
C ARG A 22 -14.72 -1.01 -15.37
N ALA A 23 -14.30 -0.11 -16.26
CA ALA A 23 -13.77 -0.43 -17.59
C ALA A 23 -12.24 -0.67 -17.61
N ILE A 24 -11.50 -0.28 -16.57
CA ILE A 24 -10.03 -0.39 -16.51
C ILE A 24 -9.64 -1.86 -16.30
N PRO A 25 -8.77 -2.47 -17.14
CA PRO A 25 -8.50 -3.91 -17.09
C PRO A 25 -7.70 -4.36 -15.86
N GLN A 26 -6.97 -3.45 -15.23
CA GLN A 26 -6.15 -3.73 -14.05
C GLN A 26 -6.45 -2.73 -12.92
N ILE A 27 -6.85 -3.26 -11.76
CA ILE A 27 -7.17 -2.50 -10.56
C ILE A 27 -6.60 -3.25 -9.35
N LEU A 28 -5.66 -2.60 -8.67
CA LEU A 28 -4.93 -3.14 -7.53
C LEU A 28 -5.20 -2.30 -6.28
N GLY A 29 -5.32 -2.97 -5.13
CA GLY A 29 -5.47 -2.35 -3.82
C GLY A 29 -4.18 -2.39 -3.02
N TYR A 30 -3.65 -1.23 -2.63
CA TYR A 30 -2.44 -1.12 -1.80
C TYR A 30 -2.74 -1.24 -0.29
N GLU A 31 -1.74 -1.70 0.47
CA GLU A 31 -1.72 -1.75 1.95
C GLU A 31 -1.72 -0.35 2.59
N THR A 32 -2.46 -0.16 3.68
CA THR A 32 -2.49 1.09 4.46
C THR A 32 -2.19 0.82 5.94
N PRO A 33 -1.92 1.85 6.76
CA PRO A 33 -1.77 1.69 8.21
C PRO A 33 -3.00 1.10 8.91
N SER A 34 -4.20 1.22 8.33
CA SER A 34 -5.47 0.75 8.91
C SER A 34 -5.96 -0.56 8.30
N THR A 35 -5.22 -1.12 7.37
CA THR A 35 -5.45 -2.46 6.81
C THR A 35 -5.60 -3.52 7.91
N TRP A 36 -6.52 -4.47 7.69
CA TRP A 36 -6.73 -5.61 8.59
C TRP A 36 -5.62 -6.65 8.47
N LEU A 37 -5.48 -7.49 9.50
CA LEU A 37 -4.52 -8.61 9.53
C LEU A 37 -4.74 -9.61 8.39
N SER A 38 -5.94 -9.65 7.80
CA SER A 38 -6.30 -10.51 6.67
C SER A 38 -5.74 -10.03 5.32
N PHE A 39 -4.89 -9.00 5.29
CA PHE A 39 -4.27 -8.55 4.05
C PHE A 39 -3.30 -9.59 3.47
N MET A 40 -3.67 -10.12 2.31
CA MET A 40 -2.94 -11.16 1.61
C MET A 40 -2.64 -10.68 0.18
N PRO A 41 -1.50 -10.02 -0.06
CA PRO A 41 -1.15 -9.52 -1.38
C PRO A 41 -0.88 -10.68 -2.35
N GLN A 42 -1.37 -10.57 -3.59
CA GLN A 42 -1.09 -11.50 -4.69
C GLN A 42 -0.09 -10.94 -5.70
N VAL A 43 0.09 -9.61 -5.70
CA VAL A 43 1.03 -8.90 -6.57
C VAL A 43 2.04 -8.17 -5.68
N PHE A 44 3.30 -8.24 -6.08
CA PHE A 44 4.39 -7.56 -5.37
C PHE A 44 5.19 -6.73 -6.36
N GLU A 45 5.56 -5.53 -5.94
CA GLU A 45 6.51 -4.68 -6.65
C GLU A 45 7.81 -4.60 -5.85
N SER A 46 8.95 -4.90 -6.49
CA SER A 46 10.26 -4.71 -5.86
C SER A 46 10.60 -3.22 -5.85
N VAL A 47 11.06 -2.71 -4.70
CA VAL A 47 11.37 -1.29 -4.53
C VAL A 47 12.87 -1.12 -4.34
N LYS A 48 13.53 -0.36 -5.21
CA LYS A 48 14.94 0.02 -5.00
C LYS A 48 15.06 1.03 -3.86
N GLU A 49 16.18 1.03 -3.14
CA GLU A 49 16.43 1.93 -2.00
C GLU A 49 16.28 3.43 -2.38
N GLU A 50 16.65 3.81 -3.61
CA GLU A 50 16.48 5.17 -4.12
C GLU A 50 14.99 5.59 -4.20
N TYR A 51 14.11 4.71 -4.66
CA TYR A 51 12.67 4.96 -4.73
C TYR A 51 12.03 4.92 -3.35
N PHE A 52 12.51 4.05 -2.47
CA PHE A 52 12.06 4.03 -1.08
C PHE A 52 12.43 5.34 -0.36
N SER A 53 13.63 5.87 -0.60
CA SER A 53 14.06 7.17 -0.07
C SER A 53 13.21 8.33 -0.59
N LEU A 54 12.80 8.28 -1.86
CA LEU A 54 11.84 9.24 -2.43
C LEU A 54 10.47 9.12 -1.75
N LYS A 55 9.96 7.91 -1.52
CA LYS A 55 8.71 7.67 -0.76
C LYS A 55 8.78 8.28 0.63
N LEU A 56 9.87 8.06 1.38
CA LEU A 56 10.06 8.67 2.71
C LEU A 56 10.06 10.20 2.63
N THR A 57 10.68 10.77 1.60
CA THR A 57 10.73 12.23 1.39
C THR A 57 9.36 12.81 1.05
N ALA A 58 8.56 12.10 0.24
CA ALA A 58 7.18 12.46 -0.07
C ALA A 58 6.29 12.42 1.20
N LEU A 59 6.39 11.34 1.98
CA LEU A 59 5.61 11.19 3.22
C LEU A 59 5.90 12.30 4.25
N LYS A 60 7.15 12.76 4.33
CA LYS A 60 7.54 13.90 5.20
C LYS A 60 6.83 15.22 4.86
N LYS A 61 6.22 15.35 3.67
CA LYS A 61 5.45 16.55 3.31
C LYS A 61 4.11 16.63 4.05
N HIS A 62 3.59 15.51 4.56
CA HIS A 62 2.37 15.46 5.37
C HIS A 62 2.65 15.85 6.83
N LYS A 63 3.05 17.12 7.04
CA LYS A 63 3.50 17.64 8.35
C LYS A 63 2.49 17.39 9.48
N SER A 64 1.19 17.49 9.21
CA SER A 64 0.14 17.25 10.21
C SER A 64 0.06 15.79 10.70
N GLN A 65 0.64 14.85 9.95
CA GLN A 65 0.69 13.43 10.32
C GLN A 65 2.05 13.00 10.91
N SER A 66 3.03 13.89 11.00
CA SER A 66 4.42 13.51 11.31
C SER A 66 4.60 12.82 12.68
N GLN A 67 3.68 13.06 13.62
CA GLN A 67 3.72 12.49 14.97
C GLN A 67 3.01 11.12 15.07
N ARG A 68 2.41 10.63 14.00
CA ARG A 68 1.75 9.32 13.98
C ARG A 68 2.79 8.21 13.92
N ASP A 69 2.65 7.18 14.76
CA ASP A 69 3.63 6.08 14.82
C ASP A 69 3.83 5.37 13.47
N TYR A 70 2.77 5.25 12.67
CA TYR A 70 2.84 4.65 11.32
C TYR A 70 3.63 5.51 10.29
N MET A 71 3.92 6.77 10.60
CA MET A 71 4.73 7.66 9.74
C MET A 71 6.23 7.56 10.04
N ARG A 72 6.63 6.80 11.06
CA ARG A 72 8.04 6.63 11.43
C ARG A 72 8.80 5.90 10.31
N PRO A 73 9.95 6.44 9.84
CA PRO A 73 10.71 5.82 8.76
C PRO A 73 11.08 4.36 9.02
N GLU A 74 11.38 4.00 10.28
CA GLU A 74 11.74 2.64 10.67
C GLU A 74 10.55 1.68 10.50
N ARG A 75 9.33 2.13 10.82
CA ARG A 75 8.10 1.34 10.64
C ARG A 75 7.77 1.16 9.17
N LEU A 76 7.87 2.23 8.38
CA LEU A 76 7.66 2.18 6.93
C LEU A 76 8.66 1.23 6.25
N ARG A 77 9.92 1.26 6.69
CA ARG A 77 10.97 0.37 6.16
C ARG A 77 10.71 -1.08 6.58
N ALA A 78 10.34 -1.33 7.83
CA ALA A 78 10.01 -2.68 8.30
C ALA A 78 8.87 -3.32 7.48
N VAL A 79 7.83 -2.55 7.14
CA VAL A 79 6.75 -3.04 6.27
C VAL A 79 7.28 -3.36 4.87
N ALA A 80 8.07 -2.46 4.28
CA ALA A 80 8.64 -2.68 2.95
C ALA A 80 9.58 -3.91 2.91
N GLN A 81 10.41 -4.09 3.93
CA GLN A 81 11.29 -5.26 4.08
C GLN A 81 10.49 -6.54 4.23
N PHE A 82 9.44 -6.53 5.06
CA PHE A 82 8.57 -7.69 5.25
C PHE A 82 7.94 -8.13 3.92
N ARG A 83 7.40 -7.18 3.15
CA ARG A 83 6.80 -7.49 1.82
C ARG A 83 7.85 -7.92 0.81
N GLY A 84 9.01 -7.29 0.79
CA GLY A 84 10.13 -7.66 -0.09
C GLY A 84 10.59 -9.11 0.16
N GLN A 85 10.74 -9.49 1.43
CA GLN A 85 11.20 -10.82 1.80
C GLN A 85 10.29 -11.94 1.29
N GLN A 86 8.97 -11.68 1.17
CA GLN A 86 8.01 -12.66 0.64
C GLN A 86 8.27 -13.01 -0.84
N VAL A 87 9.04 -12.19 -1.56
CA VAL A 87 9.35 -12.34 -3.00
C VAL A 87 10.84 -12.24 -3.32
N ASN A 88 11.72 -12.53 -2.36
CA ASN A 88 13.18 -12.49 -2.52
C ASN A 88 13.72 -11.11 -2.98
N SER A 89 13.13 -10.02 -2.46
CA SER A 89 13.57 -8.63 -2.66
C SER A 89 13.91 -7.98 -1.31
N ASP A 90 14.87 -7.05 -1.28
CA ASP A 90 15.22 -6.34 -0.04
C ASP A 90 14.08 -5.47 0.48
N LEU A 91 13.38 -4.79 -0.44
CA LEU A 91 12.19 -4.00 -0.17
C LEU A 91 11.12 -4.33 -1.21
N GLY A 92 9.86 -4.25 -0.81
CA GLY A 92 8.74 -4.42 -1.72
C GLY A 92 7.47 -3.79 -1.21
N GLU A 93 6.50 -3.68 -2.11
CA GLU A 93 5.11 -3.30 -1.79
C GLU A 93 4.16 -4.40 -2.24
N GLY A 94 3.20 -4.73 -1.39
CA GLY A 94 2.18 -5.73 -1.68
C GLY A 94 0.89 -5.09 -2.14
N PHE A 95 0.22 -5.73 -3.09
CA PHE A 95 -1.07 -5.32 -3.61
C PHE A 95 -2.05 -6.49 -3.68
N VAL A 96 -3.32 -6.22 -3.38
CA VAL A 96 -4.42 -7.16 -3.62
C VAL A 96 -5.03 -6.93 -4.99
N ILE A 97 -5.44 -8.00 -5.67
CA ILE A 97 -6.08 -7.90 -6.98
C ILE A 97 -7.58 -7.70 -6.79
N HIS A 98 -8.11 -6.55 -7.24
CA HIS A 98 -9.56 -6.41 -7.44
C HIS A 98 -9.96 -6.93 -8.83
N LYS A 99 -9.19 -6.54 -9.86
CA LYS A 99 -9.36 -6.99 -11.23
C LYS A 99 -8.02 -6.95 -11.95
N MET A 100 -7.68 -8.01 -12.68
CA MET A 100 -6.50 -8.02 -13.54
C MET A 100 -6.80 -8.93 -14.74
N ILE A 101 -6.60 -8.40 -15.94
CA ILE A 101 -6.55 -9.18 -17.18
C ILE A 101 -5.09 -9.24 -17.58
N LEU A 102 -4.58 -10.46 -17.82
CA LEU A 102 -3.20 -10.73 -18.26
C LEU A 102 -3.05 -10.53 -19.77
#